data_AF-A0A521LF36-F1
#
_entry.id   AF-A0A521LF36-F1
#
_cell.length_a   1.000
_cell.length_b   1.000
_cell.length_c   1.000
_cell.angle_alpha   90.00
_cell.angle_beta   90.00
_cell.angle_gamma   90.00
#
_symmetry.space_group_name_H-M   'P 1'
#
loop_
_entity.id
_entity.type
_entity.pdbx_description
1 polymer ?
#
loop_
_entity_poly.entity_id
_entity_poly.type
_entity_poly.pdbx_seq_one_letter_code
_entity_poly.pdbx_strand_id
1 'polypeptide(L)' 'MELLDNLALGFSVAFSFQNLMYALLGCLLGTLIGVLPGIGPVATIAMLLPITF' A
#
# COMPACT_ATOMS: atom_id res chain seq x y z
N MET A 1 -3.01 1.03 -30.19
CA MET A 1 -4.31 0.63 -29.61
C MET A 1 -4.10 -0.26 -28.39
N GLU A 2 -3.28 -1.31 -28.49
CA GLU A 2 -3.00 -2.23 -27.37
C GLU A 2 -2.47 -1.57 -26.08
N LEU A 3 -1.64 -0.52 -26.17
CA LEU A 3 -1.14 0.20 -25.00
C LEU A 3 -2.26 0.93 -24.24
N LEU A 4 -3.23 1.52 -24.95
CA LEU A 4 -4.39 2.16 -24.35
C LEU A 4 -5.30 1.12 -23.68
N ASP A 5 -5.45 -0.07 -24.27
CA ASP A 5 -6.23 -1.16 -23.68
C ASP A 5 -5.58 -1.70 -22.40
N ASN A 6 -4.26 -1.84 -22.36
CA ASN A 6 -3.53 -2.24 -21.15
C ASN A 6 -3.63 -1.20 -20.03
N LEU A 7 -3.55 0.10 -20.37
CA LEU A 7 -3.76 1.19 -19.40
C LEU A 7 -5.21 1.18 -18.87
N ALA A 8 -6.20 0.99 -19.74
CA ALA A 8 -7.61 0.92 -19.35
C ALA A 8 -7.88 -0.28 -18.40
N LEU A 9 -7.26 -1.43 -18.68
CA LEU A 9 -7.30 -2.59 -17.78
C LEU A 9 -6.65 -2.29 -16.42
N GLY A 10 -5.48 -1.66 -16.42
CA GLY A 10 -4.79 -1.26 -15.19
C GLY A 10 -5.62 -0.30 -14.32
N PHE A 11 -6.24 0.71 -14.94
CA PHE A 11 -7.14 1.63 -14.23
C PHE A 11 -8.41 0.94 -13.72
N SER A 12 -8.99 0.03 -14.50
CA SER A 12 -10.16 -0.77 -14.07
C SER A 12 -9.86 -1.53 -12.76
N VAL A 13 -8.68 -2.15 -12.68
CA VAL A 13 -8.24 -2.84 -11.46
C VAL A 13 -7.93 -1.84 -10.34
N ALA A 14 -7.20 -0.75 -10.64
CA ALA A 14 -6.82 0.25 -9.63
C ALA A 14 -8.03 0.95 -8.99
N PHE A 15 -9.07 1.26 -9.77
CA PHE A 15 -10.32 1.87 -9.28
C PHE A 15 -11.31 0.88 -8.68
N SER A 16 -10.99 -0.42 -8.63
CA SER A 16 -11.80 -1.39 -7.89
C SER A 16 -11.90 -0.99 -6.42
N PHE A 17 -13.12 -1.00 -5.89
CA PHE A 17 -13.40 -0.62 -4.49
C PHE A 17 -12.56 -1.42 -3.49
N GLN A 18 -12.37 -2.72 -3.75
CA GLN A 18 -11.55 -3.58 -2.91
C GLN A 18 -10.08 -3.14 -2.87
N ASN A 19 -9.51 -2.78 -4.03
CA ASN A 19 -8.12 -2.33 -4.10
C ASN A 19 -7.93 -0.96 -3.48
N LEU A 20 -8.89 -0.06 -3.66
CA LEU A 20 -8.90 1.24 -2.99
C LEU A 20 -8.96 1.11 -1.47
N MET A 21 -9.80 0.21 -0.94
CA MET A 21 -9.86 -0.05 0.51
C MET A 21 -8.55 -0.62 1.05
N TYR A 22 -7.93 -1.58 0.35
CA TYR A 22 -6.62 -2.08 0.75
C TYR A 22 -5.53 -1.01 0.67
N ALA A 23 -5.53 -0.18 -0.36
CA ALA A 23 -4.59 0.94 -0.50
C ALA A 23 -4.77 1.97 0.63
N LEU A 24 -6.02 2.30 0.98
CA LEU A 24 -6.33 3.21 2.08
C LEU A 24 -5.86 2.63 3.42
N LEU A 25 -6.14 1.36 3.69
CA LEU A 25 -5.69 0.68 4.91
C LEU A 25 -4.17 0.61 4.99
N GLY A 26 -3.49 0.25 3.90
CA GLY A 26 -2.03 0.22 3.84
C GLY A 26 -1.41 1.60 4.08
N CYS A 27 -1.99 2.65 3.49
CA CYS A 27 -1.55 4.03 3.69
C CYS A 27 -1.79 4.52 5.12
N LEU A 28 -2.96 4.21 5.70
CA LEU A 28 -3.28 4.54 7.10
C LEU A 28 -2.32 3.85 8.06
N LEU A 29 -2.09 2.55 7.89
CA LEU A 29 -1.15 1.80 8.71
C LEU A 29 0.27 2.35 8.56
N GLY A 30 0.74 2.61 7.34
CA GLY A 30 2.05 3.20 7.10
C GLY A 30 2.21 4.59 7.73
N THR A 31 1.17 5.41 7.68
CA THR A 31 1.16 6.75 8.29
C THR A 31 1.14 6.67 9.81
N LEU A 32 0.27 5.83 10.38
CA LEU A 32 0.20 5.61 11.83
C LEU A 32 1.52 5.13 12.37
N ILE A 33 2.15 4.18 11.69
CA ILE A 33 3.45 3.66 12.09
C ILE A 33 4.55 4.73 11.92
N GLY A 34 4.53 5.49 10.81
CA GLY A 34 5.53 6.52 10.53
C GLY A 34 5.47 7.75 11.45
N VAL A 35 4.31 8.03 12.05
CA VAL A 35 4.09 9.19 12.94
C VAL A 35 4.36 8.87 14.41
N LEU A 36 4.60 7.60 14.79
CA LEU A 36 4.89 7.23 16.18
C LEU A 36 6.17 7.91 16.68
N PRO A 37 6.10 8.79 17.71
CA PRO A 37 7.26 9.53 18.19
C PRO A 37 8.26 8.57 18.83
N GLY A 38 9.51 8.61 18.37
CA GLY A 38 10.61 7.79 18.90
C GLY A 38 10.73 6.37 18.33
N ILE A 39 9.80 5.93 17.46
CA ILE A 39 9.89 4.66 16.73
C ILE A 39 10.31 4.98 15.30
N GLY A 40 11.61 4.94 15.03
CA GLY A 40 12.12 5.21 13.67
C GLY A 40 11.60 4.19 12.65
N PRO A 41 11.70 4.48 11.33
CA PRO A 41 11.29 3.58 10.25
C PRO A 41 11.89 2.16 10.38
N VAL A 42 13.07 2.06 11.01
CA VAL A 42 13.79 0.81 11.27
C VAL A 42 13.01 -0.15 12.17
N ALA A 43 12.33 0.33 13.21
CA ALA A 43 11.58 -0.52 14.13
C ALA A 43 10.33 -1.11 13.44
N THR A 44 9.70 -0.34 12.58
CA THR A 44 8.60 -0.77 11.70
C THR A 44 9.05 -1.86 10.74
N ILE A 45 10.16 -1.62 10.03
CA ILE A 45 10.72 -2.60 9.10
C ILE A 45 11.09 -3.88 9.86
N ALA A 46 11.71 -3.78 11.04
CA ALA A 46 12.05 -4.93 11.88
C ALA A 46 10.81 -5.71 12.38
N MET A 47 9.69 -5.03 12.66
CA MET A 47 8.43 -5.67 13.05
C MET A 47 7.65 -6.27 11.87
N LEU A 48 7.79 -5.71 10.67
CA LEU A 48 7.10 -6.18 9.45
C LEU A 48 7.90 -7.24 8.69
N LEU A 49 9.24 -7.25 8.77
CA LEU A 49 10.10 -8.27 8.16
C LEU A 49 9.61 -9.71 8.44
N PRO A 50 9.26 -10.10 9.69
CA PRO A 50 8.78 -11.44 10.01
C PRO A 50 7.42 -11.82 9.39
N ILE A 51 6.66 -10.84 8.90
CA ILE A 51 5.32 -11.03 8.30
C ILE A 51 5.40 -11.03 6.76
N THR A 52 6.53 -10.59 6.19
CA THR A 52 6.74 -10.50 4.73
C THR A 52 7.24 -11.78 4.06
N PHE A 53 7.54 -12.83 4.83
CA PHE A 53 7.89 -14.18 4.34
C PHE A 53 7.03 -15.24 5.03
#